data_AF-A0A4R4TJG2-F1
#
_entry.id   AF-A0A4R4TJG2-F1
#
_cell.length_a   1.000
_cell.length_b   1.000
_cell.length_c   1.000
_cell.angle_alpha   90.00
_cell.angle_beta   90.00
_cell.angle_gamma   90.00
#
_symmetry.space_group_name_H-M   'P 1'
#
loop_
_entity.id
_entity.type
_entity.pdbx_description
1 polymer ?
#
loop_
_entity_poly.entity_id
_entity_poly.type
_entity_poly.pdbx_seq_one_letter_code
_entity_poly.pdbx_strand_id
1 'polypeptide(L)'
;MCSPSLMRQVHIPAHVQPPHVHGAVVAEQSHAPAFEEPVADEGGVEPAAQAAGRGVGRRALFRMSAIGGAGIAATATLGGVANAAAATGRGAPGSGPRSSRVVDLTHELGEDFPVVYKLMDQPEIEQVRFIDVDGFNANLLTINEHSGTHIDVPGHFGPGEPTVEQISAELLVVPLVVIRIADRAARDHDTRLTVADIRRYESRYGRLPARSFVAVDSGWWRRVNTPGAFLNEDSGGVFHFPGISPEAAAFLIEERNVVGAGTDTSSLDGGAAAVPLTHQTLLPSGRYGIENLAALDSAPDHGATLVVGAPKHRGGFGGQIRALALV
;
A
#
# COMPACT_ATOMS: atom_id res chain seq x y z
N MET A 1 21.33 21.35 33.40
CA MET A 1 20.06 21.37 34.16
C MET A 1 19.02 22.03 33.28
N CYS A 2 17.91 21.36 32.99
CA CYS A 2 16.84 21.86 32.11
C CYS A 2 15.48 21.70 32.81
N SER A 3 14.49 22.50 32.43
CA SER A 3 13.30 22.75 33.25
C SER A 3 12.20 21.69 33.10
N PRO A 4 11.62 21.15 34.20
CA PRO A 4 10.52 20.20 34.14
C PRO A 4 9.16 20.93 34.09
N SER A 5 8.61 21.18 32.90
CA SER A 5 7.30 21.85 32.75
C SER A 5 6.47 21.40 31.54
N LEU A 6 6.39 20.08 31.28
CA LEU A 6 5.47 19.52 30.28
C LEU A 6 5.08 18.06 30.57
N MET A 7 4.67 17.78 31.81
CA MET A 7 4.02 16.52 32.21
C MET A 7 2.74 16.79 33.01
N ARG A 8 1.60 16.90 32.33
CA ARG A 8 0.26 16.66 32.89
C ARG A 8 -0.81 16.56 31.80
N GLN A 9 -1.79 15.71 32.07
CA GLN A 9 -3.04 15.47 31.31
C GLN A 9 -2.96 14.60 30.05
N VAL A 10 -2.89 13.28 30.28
CA VAL A 10 -3.66 12.31 29.49
C VAL A 10 -4.73 11.74 30.45
N HIS A 11 -5.98 11.69 30.01
CA HIS A 11 -7.11 11.18 30.80
C HIS A 11 -7.53 9.82 30.24
N ILE A 12 -7.50 8.77 31.07
CA ILE A 12 -7.84 7.40 30.66
C ILE A 12 -9.26 7.07 31.19
N PRO A 13 -10.26 6.89 30.32
CA PRO A 13 -11.52 6.26 30.70
C PRO A 13 -11.31 4.74 30.85
N ALA A 14 -11.89 4.15 31.89
CA ALA A 14 -11.80 2.72 32.15
C ALA A 14 -13.03 1.95 31.62
N HIS A 15 -12.86 0.64 31.41
CA HIS A 15 -13.86 -0.36 31.05
C HIS A 15 -14.48 -0.29 29.64
N VAL A 16 -14.06 -1.25 28.80
CA VAL A 16 -14.90 -1.91 27.79
C VAL A 16 -14.83 -3.41 28.07
N GLN A 17 -15.96 -4.12 28.00
CA GLN A 17 -16.01 -5.59 28.15
C GLN A 17 -15.82 -6.28 26.79
N PRO A 18 -15.21 -7.48 26.74
CA PRO A 18 -15.09 -8.23 25.50
C PRO A 18 -16.45 -8.82 25.07
N PRO A 19 -16.72 -8.93 23.74
CA PRO A 19 -17.92 -9.59 23.24
C PRO A 19 -17.85 -11.12 23.41
N HIS A 20 -19.02 -11.77 23.35
CA HIS A 20 -19.16 -13.21 23.61
C HIS A 20 -18.64 -14.08 22.46
N VAL A 21 -17.92 -15.15 22.80
CA VAL A 21 -17.56 -16.22 21.86
C VAL A 21 -18.74 -17.18 21.71
N HIS A 22 -19.26 -17.36 20.49
CA HIS A 22 -20.15 -18.47 20.17
C HIS A 22 -19.32 -19.69 19.75
N GLY A 23 -19.30 -20.72 20.60
CA GLY A 23 -18.66 -22.00 20.28
C GLY A 23 -19.54 -22.84 19.34
N ALA A 24 -18.95 -23.36 18.27
CA ALA A 24 -19.56 -24.42 17.47
C ALA A 24 -19.53 -25.75 18.24
N VAL A 25 -20.58 -26.56 18.11
CA VAL A 25 -20.65 -27.93 18.64
C VAL A 25 -20.95 -28.89 17.49
N VAL A 26 -20.32 -30.05 17.51
CA VAL A 26 -20.34 -31.06 16.44
C VAL A 26 -21.67 -31.79 16.38
N ALA A 27 -22.03 -32.29 15.19
CA ALA A 27 -23.28 -33.01 14.95
C ALA A 27 -23.31 -34.42 15.55
N GLU A 28 -24.52 -34.89 15.87
CA GLU A 28 -24.84 -36.32 15.99
C GLU A 28 -26.22 -36.61 15.37
N GLN A 29 -26.46 -37.83 14.90
CA GLN A 29 -27.65 -38.24 14.13
C GLN A 29 -28.52 -39.23 14.92
N SER A 30 -29.85 -39.06 14.93
CA SER A 30 -30.76 -40.22 15.05
C SER A 30 -32.26 -39.91 14.84
N HIS A 31 -32.90 -40.74 14.02
CA HIS A 31 -34.30 -41.24 14.09
C HIS A 31 -35.51 -40.28 14.12
N ALA A 32 -36.41 -40.48 13.14
CA ALA A 32 -37.84 -40.19 13.23
C ALA A 32 -38.64 -41.51 13.32
N PRO A 33 -39.74 -41.55 14.10
CA PRO A 33 -41.11 -41.68 13.54
C PRO A 33 -42.17 -40.82 14.30
N ALA A 34 -43.42 -40.58 13.86
CA ALA A 34 -44.13 -40.80 12.58
C ALA A 34 -45.42 -39.92 12.53
N PHE A 35 -46.30 -40.20 11.55
CA PHE A 35 -47.64 -39.64 11.29
C PHE A 35 -48.62 -39.50 12.48
N GLU A 36 -49.43 -38.44 12.47
CA GLU A 36 -50.91 -38.54 12.54
C GLU A 36 -51.62 -37.25 12.03
N GLU A 37 -52.81 -37.41 11.43
CA GLU A 37 -53.76 -36.41 10.89
C GLU A 37 -55.13 -37.13 10.72
N PRO A 38 -56.31 -36.50 10.46
CA PRO A 38 -56.65 -35.06 10.39
C PRO A 38 -57.97 -34.67 11.13
N VAL A 39 -58.35 -33.38 11.11
CA VAL A 39 -59.77 -32.91 11.14
C VAL A 39 -59.88 -31.62 10.30
N ALA A 40 -61.01 -31.39 9.63
CA ALA A 40 -61.30 -30.19 8.83
C ALA A 40 -62.72 -29.64 9.09
N ASP A 41 -62.97 -28.38 8.73
CA ASP A 41 -64.30 -27.85 8.37
C ASP A 41 -64.19 -26.60 7.46
N GLU A 42 -65.29 -26.17 6.84
CA GLU A 42 -65.33 -25.31 5.64
C GLU A 42 -65.74 -23.83 5.86
N GLY A 43 -65.61 -22.99 4.81
CA GLY A 43 -66.26 -21.67 4.74
C GLY A 43 -65.79 -20.74 3.60
N GLY A 44 -66.64 -20.51 2.59
CA GLY A 44 -66.47 -19.42 1.59
C GLY A 44 -67.09 -18.08 2.05
N VAL A 45 -67.28 -17.03 1.23
CA VAL A 45 -67.24 -16.86 -0.25
C VAL A 45 -66.86 -15.39 -0.59
N GLU A 46 -66.30 -15.12 -1.77
CA GLU A 46 -65.90 -13.78 -2.32
C GLU A 46 -67.05 -13.15 -3.21
N PRO A 47 -66.91 -12.13 -4.11
CA PRO A 47 -65.78 -11.29 -4.54
C PRO A 47 -66.07 -9.75 -4.66
N ALA A 48 -65.13 -9.01 -5.30
CA ALA A 48 -65.27 -7.78 -6.13
C ALA A 48 -64.65 -6.45 -5.60
N ALA A 49 -63.94 -5.62 -6.40
CA ALA A 49 -63.41 -5.80 -7.77
C ALA A 49 -62.35 -4.75 -8.21
N GLN A 50 -61.48 -5.18 -9.15
CA GLN A 50 -60.79 -4.41 -10.23
C GLN A 50 -59.83 -3.23 -9.95
N ALA A 51 -58.58 -3.42 -10.41
CA ALA A 51 -57.83 -2.46 -11.23
C ALA A 51 -56.91 -3.21 -12.24
N ALA A 52 -56.56 -2.61 -13.37
CA ALA A 52 -55.69 -3.16 -14.43
C ALA A 52 -54.34 -2.41 -14.50
N GLY A 53 -53.27 -2.82 -15.19
CA GLY A 53 -53.01 -4.01 -16.03
C GLY A 53 -52.12 -3.66 -17.25
N ARG A 54 -51.45 -4.67 -17.86
CA ARG A 54 -50.41 -4.58 -18.94
C ARG A 54 -49.01 -4.13 -18.46
N GLY A 55 -47.90 -4.59 -19.06
CA GLY A 55 -47.72 -5.63 -20.08
C GLY A 55 -46.27 -5.71 -20.60
N VAL A 56 -45.71 -6.92 -20.75
CA VAL A 56 -44.29 -7.14 -21.17
C VAL A 56 -44.15 -7.26 -22.68
N GLY A 57 -43.08 -6.69 -23.26
CA GLY A 57 -42.74 -6.81 -24.68
C GLY A 57 -41.25 -6.97 -24.97
N ARG A 58 -40.77 -8.21 -25.10
CA ARG A 58 -39.42 -8.52 -25.64
C ARG A 58 -39.53 -8.78 -27.15
N ARG A 59 -38.83 -8.01 -28.00
CA ARG A 59 -38.38 -8.41 -29.34
C ARG A 59 -37.37 -7.40 -29.90
N ALA A 60 -36.24 -7.92 -30.40
CA ALA A 60 -35.26 -7.14 -31.15
C ALA A 60 -35.59 -7.16 -32.65
N LEU A 61 -35.08 -6.18 -33.41
CA LEU A 61 -34.89 -6.30 -34.86
C LEU A 61 -33.87 -5.27 -35.38
N PHE A 62 -32.83 -5.74 -36.06
CA PHE A 62 -31.88 -4.92 -36.81
C PHE A 62 -32.56 -4.24 -38.01
N ARG A 63 -32.15 -3.01 -38.34
CA ARG A 63 -31.95 -2.57 -39.73
C ARG A 63 -30.75 -1.63 -39.84
N MET A 64 -29.92 -1.87 -40.87
CA MET A 64 -28.92 -0.90 -41.34
C MET A 64 -29.61 0.21 -42.16
N SER A 65 -28.99 1.39 -42.16
CA SER A 65 -29.03 2.34 -43.28
C SER A 65 -27.63 2.95 -43.45
N ALA A 66 -27.20 3.16 -44.68
CA ALA A 66 -25.90 3.73 -45.03
C ALA A 66 -26.03 4.64 -46.28
N ILE A 67 -24.91 5.26 -46.69
CA ILE A 67 -24.68 6.03 -47.93
C ILE A 67 -25.02 7.55 -47.85
N GLY A 68 -24.06 8.36 -48.31
CA GLY A 68 -24.19 9.80 -48.61
C GLY A 68 -23.51 10.72 -47.59
N GLY A 69 -22.56 11.59 -47.94
CA GLY A 69 -21.90 11.84 -49.24
C GLY A 69 -20.69 12.78 -49.06
N ALA A 70 -19.79 12.86 -50.05
CA ALA A 70 -18.51 13.58 -49.92
C ALA A 70 -18.57 15.07 -50.33
N GLY A 71 -17.66 15.88 -49.79
CA GLY A 71 -17.40 17.26 -50.20
C GLY A 71 -15.97 17.69 -49.89
N ILE A 72 -15.26 18.26 -50.86
CA ILE A 72 -13.84 18.65 -50.78
C ILE A 72 -13.70 20.12 -51.16
N ALA A 73 -13.00 20.91 -50.34
CA ALA A 73 -12.26 22.10 -50.78
C ALA A 73 -11.23 22.51 -49.72
N ALA A 74 -10.04 22.93 -50.16
CA ALA A 74 -9.05 23.59 -49.32
C ALA A 74 -8.70 24.95 -49.91
N THR A 75 -8.46 25.94 -49.05
CA THR A 75 -7.94 27.27 -49.45
C THR A 75 -6.82 27.67 -48.51
N ALA A 76 -5.59 27.64 -49.03
CA ALA A 76 -4.43 28.20 -48.34
C ALA A 76 -4.32 29.70 -48.67
N THR A 77 -4.07 30.53 -47.65
CA THR A 77 -3.70 31.93 -47.82
C THR A 77 -2.29 32.16 -47.32
N LEU A 78 -1.40 32.57 -48.23
CA LEU A 78 -0.03 32.96 -47.92
C LEU A 78 -0.02 34.36 -47.29
N GLY A 79 0.56 34.49 -46.10
CA GLY A 79 0.69 35.77 -45.38
C GLY A 79 1.98 35.79 -44.55
N GLY A 80 3.09 36.14 -45.20
CA GLY A 80 4.40 36.17 -44.54
C GLY A 80 4.74 37.52 -43.92
N VAL A 81 5.32 37.50 -42.72
CA VAL A 81 6.14 38.58 -42.15
C VAL A 81 7.45 37.97 -41.62
N ALA A 82 8.53 38.76 -41.62
CA ALA A 82 9.88 38.22 -41.77
C ALA A 82 10.71 38.13 -40.48
N ASN A 83 11.71 37.23 -40.54
CA ASN A 83 13.00 37.24 -39.86
C ASN A 83 13.09 37.70 -38.38
N ALA A 84 13.40 36.73 -37.52
CA ALA A 84 14.52 36.89 -36.58
C ALA A 84 15.56 35.79 -36.89
N ALA A 85 16.84 36.17 -37.00
CA ALA A 85 17.95 35.25 -37.22
C ALA A 85 18.98 35.40 -36.10
N ALA A 86 19.88 34.41 -36.00
CA ALA A 86 20.77 34.13 -34.85
C ALA A 86 20.03 33.59 -33.60
N ALA A 87 20.67 32.76 -32.77
CA ALA A 87 22.07 32.31 -32.79
C ALA A 87 22.20 30.78 -32.90
N THR A 88 23.22 30.32 -33.63
CA THR A 88 23.59 28.89 -33.73
C THR A 88 24.31 28.43 -32.46
N GLY A 89 23.56 28.27 -31.37
CA GLY A 89 24.01 27.59 -30.18
C GLY A 89 24.19 26.10 -30.43
N ARG A 90 25.35 25.68 -30.97
CA ARG A 90 25.79 24.29 -30.85
C ARG A 90 26.14 24.03 -29.37
N GLY A 91 25.12 23.73 -28.57
CA GLY A 91 25.33 23.05 -27.31
C GLY A 91 26.18 21.80 -27.58
N ALA A 92 27.16 21.54 -26.72
CA ALA A 92 27.81 20.23 -26.71
C ALA A 92 26.72 19.14 -26.60
N PRO A 93 26.94 17.92 -27.12
CA PRO A 93 26.06 16.81 -26.79
C PRO A 93 26.04 16.68 -25.27
N GLY A 94 24.93 17.13 -24.66
CA GLY A 94 24.75 17.07 -23.22
C GLY A 94 24.97 15.63 -22.80
N SER A 95 25.72 15.40 -21.73
CA SER A 95 26.09 14.06 -21.29
C SER A 95 24.82 13.23 -21.12
N GLY A 96 24.54 12.37 -22.11
CA GLY A 96 23.37 11.49 -22.09
C GLY A 96 23.40 10.70 -20.78
N PRO A 97 22.22 10.39 -20.21
CA PRO A 97 22.16 9.74 -18.91
C PRO A 97 23.11 8.54 -18.90
N ARG A 98 24.08 8.58 -17.97
CA ARG A 98 24.87 7.39 -17.62
C ARG A 98 23.86 6.27 -17.40
N SER A 99 24.09 5.11 -18.01
CA SER A 99 23.15 3.98 -18.04
C SER A 99 22.68 3.61 -16.63
N SER A 100 21.57 4.22 -16.19
CA SER A 100 21.08 4.11 -14.83
C SER A 100 20.43 2.76 -14.65
N ARG A 101 21.03 1.90 -13.83
CA ARG A 101 20.45 0.62 -13.48
C ARG A 101 19.25 0.88 -12.58
N VAL A 102 18.08 0.45 -13.02
CA VAL A 102 16.90 0.41 -12.16
C VAL A 102 16.96 -0.87 -11.33
N VAL A 103 16.82 -0.73 -10.01
CA VAL A 103 16.58 -1.84 -9.08
C VAL A 103 15.11 -1.78 -8.69
N ASP A 104 14.42 -2.90 -8.80
CA ASP A 104 13.04 -3.03 -8.35
C ASP A 104 13.04 -3.36 -6.86
N LEU A 105 12.35 -2.56 -6.05
CA LEU A 105 12.28 -2.71 -4.58
C LEU A 105 10.87 -3.10 -4.11
N THR A 106 10.04 -3.60 -5.02
CA THR A 106 8.69 -4.10 -4.75
C THR A 106 8.64 -5.62 -4.87
N HIS A 107 7.94 -6.27 -3.94
CA HIS A 107 7.59 -7.68 -4.06
C HIS A 107 6.47 -7.90 -5.09
N GLU A 108 6.46 -9.07 -5.72
CA GLU A 108 5.27 -9.54 -6.43
C GLU A 108 4.13 -9.77 -5.41
N LEU A 109 2.93 -9.29 -5.73
CA LEU A 109 1.75 -9.42 -4.88
C LEU A 109 0.85 -10.52 -5.43
N GLY A 110 0.83 -11.66 -4.73
CA GLY A 110 -0.11 -12.76 -4.94
C GLY A 110 -1.08 -12.90 -3.76
N GLU A 111 -2.05 -13.80 -3.90
CA GLU A 111 -3.00 -14.19 -2.85
C GLU A 111 -2.32 -14.93 -1.66
N ASP A 112 -1.07 -15.36 -1.86
CA ASP A 112 -0.21 -16.00 -0.86
C ASP A 112 0.77 -15.03 -0.18
N PHE A 113 0.76 -13.74 -0.55
CA PHE A 113 1.65 -12.75 0.09
C PHE A 113 1.34 -12.63 1.59
N PRO A 114 2.32 -12.79 2.51
CA PRO A 114 2.03 -12.78 3.94
C PRO A 114 1.67 -11.37 4.45
N VAL A 115 0.38 -11.15 4.71
CA VAL A 115 -0.14 -9.94 5.39
C VAL A 115 -0.23 -10.14 6.91
N VAL A 116 -0.40 -9.05 7.67
CA VAL A 116 -0.64 -9.10 9.13
C VAL A 116 -2.09 -9.55 9.38
N TYR A 117 -2.34 -10.85 9.21
CA TYR A 117 -3.67 -11.49 9.11
C TYR A 117 -4.60 -11.32 10.34
N LYS A 118 -4.08 -10.74 11.43
CA LYS A 118 -4.84 -10.39 12.65
C LYS A 118 -5.50 -9.00 12.55
N LEU A 119 -5.15 -8.22 11.54
CA LEU A 119 -5.56 -6.83 11.32
C LEU A 119 -6.17 -6.58 9.93
N MET A 120 -5.88 -7.44 8.95
CA MET A 120 -6.38 -7.34 7.57
C MET A 120 -6.57 -8.72 6.95
N ASP A 121 -7.50 -8.84 6.01
CA ASP A 121 -7.71 -10.04 5.21
C ASP A 121 -6.61 -10.21 4.13
N GLN A 122 -6.52 -11.41 3.54
CA GLN A 122 -5.59 -11.71 2.46
C GLN A 122 -5.99 -11.01 1.13
N PRO A 123 -5.04 -10.79 0.20
CA PRO A 123 -5.35 -10.39 -1.17
C PRO A 123 -6.19 -11.46 -1.90
N GLU A 124 -7.21 -11.03 -2.65
CA GLU A 124 -7.95 -11.89 -3.60
C GLU A 124 -7.77 -11.34 -5.02
N ILE A 125 -7.55 -12.22 -6.01
CA ILE A 125 -7.25 -11.86 -7.40
C ILE A 125 -8.07 -12.72 -8.38
N GLU A 126 -9.35 -12.38 -8.55
CA GLU A 126 -10.26 -13.08 -9.48
C GLU A 126 -10.02 -12.63 -10.94
N GLN A 127 -9.76 -13.56 -11.87
CA GLN A 127 -9.82 -13.22 -13.29
C GLN A 127 -11.28 -13.06 -13.74
N VAL A 128 -11.69 -11.83 -14.06
CA VAL A 128 -13.08 -11.49 -14.42
C VAL A 128 -13.30 -11.27 -15.92
N ARG A 129 -12.24 -11.15 -16.73
CA ARG A 129 -12.31 -11.06 -18.20
C ARG A 129 -11.23 -11.92 -18.86
N PHE A 130 -11.57 -12.55 -19.97
CA PHE A 130 -10.76 -13.59 -20.62
C PHE A 130 -10.51 -13.25 -22.10
N ILE A 131 -9.26 -13.34 -22.55
CA ILE A 131 -8.81 -12.94 -23.90
C ILE A 131 -9.56 -13.63 -25.05
N ASP A 132 -10.02 -14.86 -24.86
CA ASP A 132 -10.74 -15.68 -25.82
C ASP A 132 -12.27 -15.50 -25.80
N VAL A 133 -12.82 -14.87 -24.76
CA VAL A 133 -14.26 -14.59 -24.58
C VAL A 133 -14.57 -13.10 -24.78
N ASP A 134 -13.83 -12.22 -24.08
CA ASP A 134 -14.03 -10.77 -24.03
C ASP A 134 -13.13 -9.99 -24.99
N GLY A 135 -12.07 -10.63 -25.52
CA GLY A 135 -11.04 -9.97 -26.33
C GLY A 135 -9.96 -9.23 -25.52
N PHE A 136 -9.98 -9.33 -24.19
CA PHE A 136 -8.93 -8.83 -23.29
C PHE A 136 -8.94 -9.61 -21.96
N ASN A 137 -7.79 -9.65 -21.27
CA ASN A 137 -7.71 -10.15 -19.89
C ASN A 137 -7.88 -8.99 -18.90
N ALA A 138 -8.60 -9.23 -17.79
CA ALA A 138 -8.62 -8.34 -16.64
C ALA A 138 -8.95 -9.12 -15.36
N ASN A 139 -8.30 -8.74 -14.26
CA ASN A 139 -8.58 -9.27 -12.92
C ASN A 139 -9.28 -8.21 -12.07
N LEU A 140 -10.16 -8.66 -11.17
CA LEU A 140 -10.63 -7.91 -10.01
C LEU A 140 -9.66 -8.20 -8.86
N LEU A 141 -9.26 -7.15 -8.14
CA LEU A 141 -8.37 -7.25 -6.99
C LEU A 141 -9.12 -6.77 -5.74
N THR A 142 -9.31 -7.63 -4.75
CA THR A 142 -9.74 -7.27 -3.40
C THR A 142 -8.50 -7.21 -2.52
N ILE A 143 -8.08 -6.00 -2.12
CA ILE A 143 -6.81 -5.77 -1.41
C ILE A 143 -6.97 -4.70 -0.33
N ASN A 144 -6.26 -4.87 0.79
CA ASN A 144 -6.14 -3.82 1.81
C ASN A 144 -5.11 -2.77 1.36
N GLU A 145 -5.20 -1.54 1.85
CA GLU A 145 -4.17 -0.50 1.57
C GLU A 145 -2.77 -0.93 2.02
N HIS A 146 -2.67 -1.80 3.02
CA HIS A 146 -1.41 -2.23 3.66
C HIS A 146 -0.98 -3.66 3.26
N SER A 147 -1.51 -4.21 2.17
CA SER A 147 -1.05 -5.48 1.58
C SER A 147 0.18 -5.28 0.68
N GLY A 148 1.16 -6.20 0.71
CA GLY A 148 2.34 -6.14 -0.17
C GLY A 148 3.32 -5.01 0.16
N THR A 149 4.18 -4.64 -0.79
CA THR A 149 4.99 -3.41 -0.71
C THR A 149 4.07 -2.20 -0.89
N HIS A 150 3.90 -1.41 0.17
CA HIS A 150 2.91 -0.31 0.23
C HIS A 150 3.50 0.94 0.89
N ILE A 151 2.82 2.08 0.73
CA ILE A 151 3.16 3.35 1.39
C ILE A 151 2.18 3.63 2.52
N ASP A 152 2.68 4.13 3.65
CA ASP A 152 1.86 4.64 4.76
C ASP A 152 1.94 6.16 4.79
N VAL A 153 0.82 6.84 5.05
CA VAL A 153 0.75 8.31 4.96
C VAL A 153 0.35 8.93 6.31
N PRO A 154 0.57 10.24 6.53
CA PRO A 154 0.23 10.89 7.80
C PRO A 154 -1.18 10.60 8.32
N GLY A 155 -2.19 10.58 7.44
CA GLY A 155 -3.57 10.25 7.76
C GLY A 155 -3.81 8.85 8.36
N HIS A 156 -2.90 7.90 8.15
CA HIS A 156 -2.99 6.53 8.70
C HIS A 156 -2.94 6.50 10.24
N PHE A 157 -2.20 7.44 10.85
CA PHE A 157 -2.09 7.60 12.32
C PHE A 157 -2.50 8.99 12.82
N GLY A 158 -2.85 9.93 11.94
CA GLY A 158 -3.16 11.32 12.27
C GLY A 158 -4.60 11.73 11.90
N PRO A 159 -5.49 12.00 12.87
CA PRO A 159 -6.86 12.44 12.58
C PRO A 159 -6.93 13.78 11.84
N GLY A 160 -7.25 13.73 10.55
CA GLY A 160 -7.30 14.91 9.67
C GLY A 160 -5.96 15.28 9.02
N GLU A 161 -4.91 14.47 9.19
CA GLU A 161 -3.64 14.61 8.48
C GLU A 161 -3.75 14.16 7.00
N PRO A 162 -2.80 14.56 6.12
CA PRO A 162 -2.87 14.29 4.69
C PRO A 162 -3.03 12.81 4.30
N THR A 163 -3.94 12.56 3.35
CA THR A 163 -4.20 11.27 2.70
C THR A 163 -3.34 11.08 1.44
N VAL A 164 -3.28 9.86 0.90
CA VAL A 164 -2.30 9.45 -0.12
C VAL A 164 -2.33 10.29 -1.40
N GLU A 165 -3.51 10.75 -1.85
CA GLU A 165 -3.60 11.60 -3.05
C GLU A 165 -3.06 13.02 -2.87
N GLN A 166 -2.84 13.42 -1.62
CA GLN A 166 -2.38 14.75 -1.20
C GLN A 166 -0.86 14.83 -1.04
N ILE A 167 -0.14 13.71 -1.08
CA ILE A 167 1.33 13.70 -1.07
C ILE A 167 1.86 14.42 -2.31
N SER A 168 2.76 15.38 -2.11
CA SER A 168 3.44 16.07 -3.21
C SER A 168 4.36 15.12 -3.96
N ALA A 169 4.28 15.10 -5.29
CA ALA A 169 5.12 14.26 -6.15
C ALA A 169 6.63 14.52 -5.97
N GLU A 170 7.04 15.71 -5.50
CA GLU A 170 8.43 16.01 -5.15
C GLU A 170 8.96 15.27 -3.90
N LEU A 171 8.09 14.57 -3.18
CA LEU A 171 8.46 13.70 -2.05
C LEU A 171 8.57 12.23 -2.47
N LEU A 172 8.05 11.90 -3.66
CA LEU A 172 8.05 10.54 -4.25
C LEU A 172 9.28 10.28 -5.14
N VAL A 173 10.12 11.29 -5.39
CA VAL A 173 11.37 11.17 -6.15
C VAL A 173 12.50 11.85 -5.36
N VAL A 174 13.27 11.04 -4.62
CA VAL A 174 14.15 11.52 -3.53
C VAL A 174 15.46 10.71 -3.42
N PRO A 175 16.54 11.24 -2.83
CA PRO A 175 17.75 10.46 -2.58
C PRO A 175 17.45 9.24 -1.69
N LEU A 176 17.90 8.05 -2.12
CA LEU A 176 17.81 6.83 -1.34
C LEU A 176 19.06 6.66 -0.47
N VAL A 177 18.82 6.29 0.78
CA VAL A 177 19.81 5.83 1.75
C VAL A 177 19.42 4.42 2.17
N VAL A 178 20.34 3.46 2.09
CA VAL A 178 20.11 2.09 2.57
C VAL A 178 21.04 1.79 3.75
N ILE A 179 20.47 1.62 4.95
CA ILE A 179 21.23 1.29 6.16
C ILE A 179 21.14 -0.21 6.42
N ARG A 180 22.28 -0.89 6.32
CA ARG A 180 22.41 -2.34 6.48
C ARG A 180 22.40 -2.73 7.96
N ILE A 181 21.46 -3.57 8.37
CA ILE A 181 21.45 -4.25 9.68
C ILE A 181 21.34 -5.79 9.57
N ALA A 182 21.29 -6.34 8.35
CA ALA A 182 21.07 -7.77 8.07
C ALA A 182 21.93 -8.75 8.89
N ASP A 183 23.23 -8.49 9.06
CA ASP A 183 24.10 -9.33 9.91
C ASP A 183 23.57 -9.48 11.34
N ARG A 184 22.99 -8.42 11.89
CA ARG A 184 22.43 -8.41 13.25
C ARG A 184 21.04 -9.06 13.26
N ALA A 185 20.20 -8.76 12.28
CA ALA A 185 18.89 -9.40 12.09
C ALA A 185 18.98 -10.94 11.93
N ALA A 186 20.06 -11.44 11.33
CA ALA A 186 20.35 -12.88 11.22
C ALA A 186 20.77 -13.56 12.55
N ARG A 187 20.92 -12.80 13.65
CA ARG A 187 21.25 -13.30 15.00
C ARG A 187 20.23 -12.91 16.07
N ASP A 188 19.43 -11.89 15.78
CA ASP A 188 18.48 -11.23 16.67
C ASP A 188 17.30 -10.78 15.79
N HIS A 189 16.22 -11.56 15.77
CA HIS A 189 15.07 -11.30 14.90
C HIS A 189 14.29 -10.04 15.33
N ASP A 190 14.40 -9.60 16.59
CA ASP A 190 13.71 -8.42 17.12
C ASP A 190 14.55 -7.14 17.03
N THR A 191 15.72 -7.22 16.39
CA THR A 191 16.69 -6.12 16.32
C THR A 191 16.15 -4.92 15.54
N ARG A 192 16.60 -3.71 15.91
CA ARG A 192 16.10 -2.47 15.31
C ARG A 192 17.20 -1.55 14.80
N LEU A 193 16.88 -0.72 13.79
CA LEU A 193 17.70 0.43 13.42
C LEU A 193 17.85 1.36 14.63
N THR A 194 19.08 1.73 14.97
CA THR A 194 19.39 2.66 16.07
C THR A 194 20.06 3.94 15.56
N VAL A 195 20.07 4.98 16.39
CA VAL A 195 20.88 6.19 16.17
C VAL A 195 22.37 5.88 15.99
N ALA A 196 22.87 4.77 16.56
CA ALA A 196 24.26 4.33 16.38
C ALA A 196 24.53 3.69 15.01
N ASP A 197 23.52 3.07 14.37
CA ASP A 197 23.61 2.60 12.98
C ASP A 197 23.64 3.80 12.02
N ILE A 198 22.77 4.79 12.24
CA ILE A 198 22.72 6.02 11.45
C ILE A 198 24.07 6.76 11.53
N ARG A 199 24.61 6.99 12.74
CA ARG A 199 25.92 7.65 12.89
C ARG A 199 27.08 6.86 12.28
N ARG A 200 27.01 5.52 12.26
CA ARG A 200 27.99 4.63 11.59
C ARG A 200 27.91 4.72 10.06
N TYR A 201 26.70 4.79 9.50
CA TYR A 201 26.50 5.11 8.10
C TYR A 201 27.14 6.48 7.77
N GLU A 202 26.84 7.50 8.59
CA GLU A 202 27.32 8.86 8.34
C GLU A 202 28.84 9.00 8.46
N SER A 203 29.50 8.22 9.32
CA SER A 203 30.97 8.20 9.39
C SER A 203 31.64 7.55 8.18
N ARG A 204 30.89 6.85 7.33
CA ARG A 204 31.38 6.20 6.10
C ARG A 204 31.01 6.97 4.83
N TYR A 205 29.83 7.57 4.78
CA TYR A 205 29.25 8.18 3.57
C TYR A 205 28.92 9.69 3.69
N GLY A 206 29.16 10.30 4.85
CA GLY A 206 28.75 11.68 5.13
C GLY A 206 27.33 11.77 5.70
N ARG A 207 26.93 12.98 6.15
CA ARG A 207 25.60 13.23 6.74
C ARG A 207 24.48 12.81 5.77
N LEU A 208 23.40 12.24 6.30
CA LEU A 208 22.21 11.94 5.48
C LEU A 208 21.74 13.20 4.73
N PRO A 209 21.45 13.12 3.42
CA PRO A 209 20.88 14.24 2.69
C PRO A 209 19.52 14.65 3.28
N ALA A 210 19.29 15.95 3.45
CA ALA A 210 17.96 16.46 3.74
C ALA A 210 16.99 16.07 2.62
N ARG A 211 15.74 15.73 2.96
CA ARG A 211 14.75 15.12 2.06
C ARG A 211 15.17 13.77 1.42
N SER A 212 16.13 13.04 1.99
CA SER A 212 16.32 11.61 1.63
C SER A 212 15.19 10.72 2.17
N PHE A 213 15.05 9.53 1.60
CA PHE A 213 14.32 8.41 2.21
C PHE A 213 15.33 7.39 2.77
N VAL A 214 15.06 6.85 3.96
CA VAL A 214 15.95 5.88 4.64
C VAL A 214 15.31 4.49 4.68
N ALA A 215 15.79 3.61 3.82
CA ALA A 215 15.43 2.19 3.85
C ALA A 215 16.36 1.42 4.80
N VAL A 216 15.80 0.48 5.55
CA VAL A 216 16.53 -0.45 6.42
C VAL A 216 16.62 -1.81 5.72
N ASP A 217 17.84 -2.25 5.40
CA ASP A 217 18.09 -3.59 4.88
C ASP A 217 18.43 -4.54 6.03
N SER A 218 17.42 -5.27 6.50
CA SER A 218 17.59 -6.34 7.48
C SER A 218 17.73 -7.73 6.82
N GLY A 219 17.76 -7.80 5.48
CA GLY A 219 17.81 -9.02 4.69
C GLY A 219 16.53 -9.85 4.74
N TRP A 220 15.45 -9.30 5.28
CA TRP A 220 14.25 -10.01 5.70
C TRP A 220 13.26 -10.27 4.56
N TRP A 221 13.25 -9.42 3.53
CA TRP A 221 12.53 -9.61 2.27
C TRP A 221 12.77 -10.99 1.63
N ARG A 222 13.93 -11.62 1.88
CA ARG A 222 14.25 -12.97 1.39
C ARG A 222 13.35 -14.07 1.97
N ARG A 223 12.66 -13.80 3.09
CA ARG A 223 11.80 -14.75 3.80
C ARG A 223 10.36 -14.78 3.30
N VAL A 224 9.94 -13.82 2.46
CA VAL A 224 8.53 -13.67 2.04
C VAL A 224 7.95 -14.95 1.40
N ASN A 225 8.74 -15.62 0.54
CA ASN A 225 8.36 -16.87 -0.13
C ASN A 225 8.66 -18.14 0.73
N THR A 226 8.94 -17.99 2.02
CA THR A 226 9.18 -19.11 2.96
C THR A 226 8.02 -19.17 3.96
N PRO A 227 7.15 -20.20 3.91
CA PRO A 227 5.94 -20.27 4.73
C PRO A 227 6.19 -19.99 6.22
N GLY A 228 5.44 -19.03 6.77
CA GLY A 228 5.54 -18.57 8.16
C GLY A 228 6.78 -17.73 8.51
N ALA A 229 7.88 -17.81 7.75
CA ALA A 229 9.17 -17.23 8.15
C ALA A 229 9.30 -15.70 7.97
N PHE A 230 8.33 -15.05 7.30
CA PHE A 230 8.29 -13.61 7.10
C PHE A 230 7.63 -12.87 8.28
N LEU A 231 6.44 -13.30 8.72
CA LEU A 231 5.85 -12.84 9.98
C LEU A 231 6.57 -13.44 11.20
N ASN A 232 7.15 -14.64 11.04
CA ASN A 232 7.96 -15.37 12.02
C ASN A 232 7.28 -15.39 13.41
N GLU A 233 6.06 -15.92 13.43
CA GLU A 233 5.20 -15.98 14.62
C GLU A 233 5.63 -17.06 15.61
N ASP A 234 5.63 -16.74 16.89
CA ASP A 234 5.92 -17.68 17.98
C ASP A 234 4.67 -18.42 18.48
N SER A 235 4.85 -19.38 19.40
CA SER A 235 3.74 -20.12 20.02
C SER A 235 2.82 -19.30 20.93
N GLY A 236 3.23 -18.09 21.33
CA GLY A 236 2.39 -17.11 22.03
C GLY A 236 1.58 -16.21 21.09
N GLY A 237 1.81 -16.30 19.79
CA GLY A 237 1.17 -15.44 18.77
C GLY A 237 1.84 -14.07 18.60
N VAL A 238 3.12 -13.94 19.00
CA VAL A 238 3.95 -12.74 18.81
C VAL A 238 4.70 -12.86 17.49
N PHE A 239 4.69 -11.82 16.67
CA PHE A 239 5.51 -11.75 15.45
C PHE A 239 6.93 -11.31 15.80
N HIS A 240 7.95 -11.89 15.16
CA HIS A 240 9.35 -11.58 15.47
C HIS A 240 10.13 -11.24 14.20
N PHE A 241 10.13 -9.95 13.85
CA PHE A 241 10.86 -9.41 12.71
C PHE A 241 11.47 -8.02 13.02
N PRO A 242 12.55 -7.61 12.32
CA PRO A 242 13.22 -6.33 12.54
C PRO A 242 12.37 -5.09 12.24
N GLY A 243 12.80 -3.95 12.75
CA GLY A 243 12.17 -2.66 12.44
C GLY A 243 13.05 -1.47 12.77
N ILE A 244 12.43 -0.31 12.96
CA ILE A 244 13.08 0.93 13.38
C ILE A 244 12.88 1.11 14.90
N SER A 245 13.81 1.76 15.60
CA SER A 245 13.57 2.18 17.00
C SER A 245 12.92 3.58 17.03
N PRO A 246 12.00 3.89 17.95
CA PRO A 246 11.38 5.22 18.02
C PRO A 246 12.39 6.36 18.15
N GLU A 247 13.51 6.13 18.83
CA GLU A 247 14.63 7.07 18.97
C GLU A 247 15.36 7.28 17.64
N ALA A 248 15.47 6.24 16.80
CA ALA A 248 16.01 6.36 15.46
C ALA A 248 15.03 7.11 14.53
N ALA A 249 13.72 6.84 14.62
CA ALA A 249 12.69 7.57 13.88
C ALA A 249 12.72 9.07 14.23
N ALA A 250 12.67 9.43 15.52
CA ALA A 250 12.79 10.80 15.99
C ALA A 250 14.08 11.48 15.47
N PHE A 251 15.23 10.79 15.54
CA PHE A 251 16.50 11.32 15.03
C PHE A 251 16.51 11.52 13.50
N LEU A 252 15.82 10.68 12.72
CA LEU A 252 15.70 10.89 11.27
C LEU A 252 14.82 12.12 10.94
N ILE A 253 13.80 12.38 11.74
CA ILE A 253 12.87 13.51 11.57
C ILE A 253 13.54 14.82 12.03
N GLU A 254 13.84 14.92 13.33
CA GLU A 254 14.29 16.14 14.00
C GLU A 254 15.69 16.57 13.54
N GLU A 255 16.60 15.60 13.48
CA GLU A 255 18.03 15.82 13.32
C GLU A 255 18.50 15.64 11.87
N ARG A 256 17.70 15.04 10.98
CA ARG A 256 18.08 14.78 9.57
C ARG A 256 17.09 15.24 8.52
N ASN A 257 15.84 15.54 8.89
CA ASN A 257 14.79 16.02 7.99
C ASN A 257 14.63 15.13 6.72
N VAL A 258 14.52 13.81 6.93
CA VAL A 258 14.15 12.85 5.87
C VAL A 258 12.71 13.08 5.41
N VAL A 259 12.32 12.62 4.22
CA VAL A 259 10.89 12.60 3.80
C VAL A 259 10.12 11.42 4.38
N GLY A 260 10.83 10.35 4.74
CA GLY A 260 10.25 9.09 5.19
C GLY A 260 11.34 8.06 5.52
N ALA A 261 10.91 6.92 6.06
CA ALA A 261 11.75 5.76 6.30
C ALA A 261 10.96 4.48 6.07
N GLY A 262 11.64 3.36 5.85
CA GLY A 262 10.98 2.10 5.50
C GLY A 262 11.82 0.85 5.80
N THR A 263 11.16 -0.29 5.77
CA THR A 263 11.69 -1.60 6.18
C THR A 263 11.44 -2.67 5.11
N ASP A 264 12.25 -3.73 5.17
CA ASP A 264 12.06 -4.97 4.40
C ASP A 264 11.23 -6.02 5.17
N THR A 265 10.35 -5.54 6.05
CA THR A 265 9.52 -6.31 6.98
C THR A 265 8.07 -5.83 6.96
N SER A 266 7.16 -6.61 7.57
CA SER A 266 5.73 -6.30 7.66
C SER A 266 5.35 -5.36 8.81
N SER A 267 6.31 -4.57 9.29
CA SER A 267 6.00 -3.30 9.95
C SER A 267 7.21 -2.33 9.92
N LEU A 268 6.99 -1.01 9.99
CA LEU A 268 8.03 -0.04 10.34
C LEU A 268 8.56 -0.27 11.77
N ASP A 269 7.70 -0.75 12.66
CA ASP A 269 8.04 -1.19 14.01
C ASP A 269 8.59 -2.63 14.00
N GLY A 270 9.37 -3.03 15.01
CA GLY A 270 9.78 -4.45 15.13
C GLY A 270 8.60 -5.31 15.60
N GLY A 271 8.43 -6.52 15.06
CA GLY A 271 7.22 -7.34 15.23
C GLY A 271 6.77 -7.57 16.69
N ALA A 272 7.72 -7.72 17.62
CA ALA A 272 7.43 -7.86 19.05
C ALA A 272 7.10 -6.55 19.78
N ALA A 273 6.82 -5.45 19.06
CA ALA A 273 6.39 -4.18 19.64
C ALA A 273 4.91 -4.20 20.04
N ALA A 274 4.62 -4.09 21.34
CA ALA A 274 3.25 -4.02 21.85
C ALA A 274 2.48 -2.73 21.47
N VAL A 275 3.17 -1.71 20.96
CA VAL A 275 2.60 -0.43 20.48
C VAL A 275 3.43 0.04 19.27
N PRO A 276 2.81 0.50 18.17
CA PRO A 276 3.52 0.97 16.97
C PRO A 276 4.06 2.39 17.18
N LEU A 277 5.08 2.52 18.03
CA LEU A 277 5.67 3.81 18.40
C LEU A 277 6.47 4.44 17.25
N THR A 278 6.99 3.65 16.31
CA THR A 278 7.67 4.17 15.11
C THR A 278 6.65 4.86 14.20
N HIS A 279 5.50 4.23 13.95
CA HIS A 279 4.39 4.86 13.20
C HIS A 279 3.94 6.16 13.85
N GLN A 280 3.66 6.12 15.16
CA GLN A 280 3.20 7.28 15.94
C GLN A 280 4.24 8.40 16.03
N THR A 281 5.53 8.10 15.79
CA THR A 281 6.60 9.10 15.70
C THR A 281 6.75 9.64 14.28
N LEU A 282 6.73 8.77 13.27
CA LEU A 282 7.04 9.11 11.88
C LEU A 282 5.87 9.80 11.17
N LEU A 283 4.70 9.15 11.11
CA LEU A 283 3.61 9.57 10.22
C LEU A 283 2.98 10.91 10.67
N PRO A 284 2.68 11.15 11.96
CA PRO A 284 2.20 12.45 12.45
C PRO A 284 3.21 13.61 12.31
N SER A 285 4.48 13.33 11.95
CA SER A 285 5.47 14.38 11.64
C SER A 285 5.46 14.83 10.16
N GLY A 286 4.41 14.44 9.43
CA GLY A 286 4.19 14.80 8.02
C GLY A 286 5.01 13.97 7.03
N ARG A 287 5.33 12.71 7.38
CA ARG A 287 6.18 11.79 6.61
C ARG A 287 5.42 10.58 6.13
N TYR A 288 6.03 9.83 5.22
CA TYR A 288 5.52 8.54 4.78
C TYR A 288 6.40 7.37 5.22
N GLY A 289 5.74 6.23 5.45
CA GLY A 289 6.35 4.91 5.63
C GLY A 289 6.44 4.16 4.30
N ILE A 290 7.33 3.18 4.21
CA ILE A 290 7.21 2.09 3.23
C ILE A 290 7.55 0.78 3.93
N GLU A 291 6.64 -0.17 3.87
CA GLU A 291 6.83 -1.53 4.41
C GLU A 291 7.04 -2.56 3.28
N ASN A 292 7.56 -3.73 3.66
CA ASN A 292 7.84 -4.85 2.76
C ASN A 292 8.66 -4.46 1.51
N LEU A 293 9.74 -3.68 1.68
CA LEU A 293 10.70 -3.36 0.62
C LEU A 293 11.49 -4.60 0.18
N ALA A 294 11.41 -4.96 -1.10
CA ALA A 294 12.18 -6.05 -1.69
C ALA A 294 13.61 -5.64 -2.07
N ALA A 295 14.49 -6.62 -2.27
CA ALA A 295 15.78 -6.50 -2.97
C ALA A 295 16.71 -5.33 -2.56
N LEU A 296 16.59 -4.83 -1.31
CA LEU A 296 17.44 -3.77 -0.79
C LEU A 296 18.94 -4.15 -0.80
N ASP A 297 19.25 -5.44 -0.88
CA ASP A 297 20.63 -5.91 -1.02
C ASP A 297 21.31 -5.34 -2.27
N SER A 298 20.52 -5.17 -3.33
CA SER A 298 20.92 -4.86 -4.70
C SER A 298 20.95 -3.36 -5.00
N ALA A 299 20.44 -2.51 -4.09
CA ALA A 299 20.63 -1.07 -4.10
C ALA A 299 21.97 -0.68 -3.42
N PRO A 300 22.66 0.40 -3.84
CA PRO A 300 23.84 0.89 -3.13
C PRO A 300 23.41 1.58 -1.83
N ASP A 301 24.29 1.55 -0.82
CA ASP A 301 24.05 2.22 0.47
C ASP A 301 23.74 3.72 0.30
N HIS A 302 24.37 4.37 -0.68
CA HIS A 302 24.30 5.80 -0.95
C HIS A 302 24.29 6.10 -2.45
N GLY A 303 23.81 7.29 -2.82
CA GLY A 303 23.94 7.85 -4.18
C GLY A 303 22.85 7.42 -5.18
N ALA A 304 21.96 6.51 -4.79
CA ALA A 304 20.77 6.17 -5.58
C ALA A 304 19.63 7.19 -5.37
N THR A 305 18.65 7.16 -6.27
CA THR A 305 17.38 7.91 -6.14
C THR A 305 16.22 6.92 -6.03
N LEU A 306 15.43 7.02 -4.96
CA LEU A 306 14.15 6.33 -4.82
C LEU A 306 13.09 7.02 -5.70
N VAL A 307 12.32 6.23 -6.43
CA VAL A 307 11.09 6.63 -7.11
C VAL A 307 9.96 5.77 -6.55
N VAL A 308 8.90 6.42 -6.06
CA VAL A 308 7.73 5.79 -5.46
C VAL A 308 6.52 5.99 -6.36
N GLY A 309 6.08 4.93 -7.02
CA GLY A 309 4.81 4.88 -7.73
C GLY A 309 3.63 4.76 -6.75
N ALA A 310 3.36 5.83 -5.99
CA ALA A 310 2.24 5.88 -5.04
C ALA A 310 0.88 5.93 -5.76
N PRO A 311 -0.16 5.26 -5.23
CA PRO A 311 -1.50 5.32 -5.80
C PRO A 311 -2.16 6.68 -5.52
N LYS A 312 -3.27 6.95 -6.22
CA LYS A 312 -3.96 8.26 -6.14
C LYS A 312 -5.49 8.14 -6.03
N HIS A 313 -5.95 7.20 -5.22
CA HIS A 313 -7.35 7.12 -4.79
C HIS A 313 -7.65 8.17 -3.71
N ARG A 314 -8.91 8.64 -3.66
CA ARG A 314 -9.32 9.73 -2.78
C ARG A 314 -9.50 9.27 -1.34
N GLY A 315 -8.89 9.97 -0.39
CA GLY A 315 -9.05 9.73 1.04
C GLY A 315 -8.36 8.46 1.56
N GLY A 316 -7.41 7.90 0.81
CA GLY A 316 -6.68 6.69 1.20
C GLY A 316 -5.61 6.94 2.27
N PHE A 317 -5.40 5.96 3.14
CA PHE A 317 -4.39 5.98 4.18
C PHE A 317 -3.10 5.25 3.80
N GLY A 318 -3.09 4.56 2.66
CA GLY A 318 -1.89 3.93 2.11
C GLY A 318 -2.07 3.46 0.67
N GLY A 319 -1.59 2.24 0.40
CA GLY A 319 -1.80 1.53 -0.86
C GLY A 319 -0.52 1.00 -1.50
N GLN A 320 -0.69 0.00 -2.36
CA GLN A 320 0.40 -0.71 -3.05
C GLN A 320 1.23 0.24 -3.91
N ILE A 321 2.55 0.09 -3.87
CA ILE A 321 3.48 0.92 -4.63
C ILE A 321 4.39 0.11 -5.54
N ARG A 322 4.89 0.75 -6.59
CA ARG A 322 6.11 0.33 -7.27
C ARG A 322 7.28 1.20 -6.81
N ALA A 323 8.11 0.67 -5.92
CA ALA A 323 9.32 1.32 -5.41
C ALA A 323 10.51 0.94 -6.29
N LEU A 324 11.23 1.93 -6.81
CA LEU A 324 12.37 1.72 -7.70
C LEU A 324 13.57 2.52 -7.22
N ALA A 325 14.77 1.94 -7.23
CA ALA A 325 16.02 2.70 -7.04
C ALA A 325 16.75 2.89 -8.37
N LEU A 326 17.04 4.15 -8.71
CA LEU A 326 17.87 4.52 -9.86
C LEU A 326 19.33 4.62 -9.41
N VAL A 327 20.24 3.91 -10.09
CA VAL A 327 21.66 3.72 -9.73
C VAL A 327 22.60 4.00 -10.90
#